data_AF-A0A5N6XYL9-F1
#
_entry.id   AF-A0A5N6XYL9-F1
#
_cell.length_a   1.000
_cell.length_b   1.000
_cell.length_c   1.000
_cell.angle_alpha   90.00
_cell.angle_beta   90.00
_cell.angle_gamma   90.00
#
_symmetry.space_group_name_H-M   'P 1'
#
loop_
_entity.id
_entity.type
_entity.pdbx_description
1 polymer ?
#
loop_
_entity_poly.entity_id
_entity_poly.type
_entity_poly.pdbx_seq_one_letter_code
_entity_poly.pdbx_strand_id
1 'polypeptide(L)'
;MSSWTRPSKNARRSPLRLITGRHVATVGVAISFLYLFYVFALPQVLRFRFRTDLSQYDLGLYGFGPSTGYVSFEYESPIIEITESDLGCDPRYTFLAPRGDSVPQAGPMILDAHGNLVWMKYNWETTQDFKVQRYKGEDYLTYWEGREIETRGYGSWYMLDSTYTQRYVINPVGNYGGDLHEFTVTDEGTALVTIYDPTPVDLTDVGGPELGWIFDGVFQEIDIETGELLFEWRASKHYPVSSTYEPLGEAGKGRASAFDYFHINSVGKDDQGNYLVSSRHTHSVSCIDPNTGSLLWTLGGKMNDFTDLSDGEATNFAWQHDARWHANSTLTLFDNAAHSYNDPDNESRGMAIQLDVPSRQARLLAAYYHPQQMKSVSQGNVQMLDDTGRVLVGWGHSAAYTEFSADGELLCNVHFGASAFFSFGRVVSYRAFKGDWVGYPQTTPDAEVDDGKVYVSWNGATEVASWRLEVWTSDDLTESSFGVVAQFEKTGFETEIDIPEDLGPLFRLAALDSEGDVLGVTEVLQREQRSSSDKFLDLHNWALGLAMVAAHEPRCLCPLSSCT
;
A
#
# COMPACT_ATOMS: atom_id res chain seq x y z
N MET A 1 -18.98 -52.42 78.80
CA MET A 1 -19.91 -53.56 78.76
C MET A 1 -19.96 -54.10 77.34
N SER A 2 -19.67 -55.39 77.20
CA SER A 2 -19.90 -56.20 76.01
C SER A 2 -21.40 -56.20 75.66
N SER A 3 -21.77 -56.14 74.37
CA SER A 3 -22.31 -57.31 73.66
C SER A 3 -23.19 -56.95 72.46
N TRP A 4 -22.83 -57.51 71.30
CA TRP A 4 -23.69 -58.19 70.33
C TRP A 4 -24.86 -57.43 69.65
N THR A 5 -24.89 -57.44 68.32
CA THR A 5 -25.93 -58.13 67.52
C THR A 5 -25.61 -58.12 66.01
N ARG A 6 -26.23 -59.07 65.31
CA ARG A 6 -25.88 -59.70 64.04
C ARG A 6 -26.75 -59.13 62.85
N PRO A 7 -26.67 -59.66 61.61
CA PRO A 7 -26.54 -58.91 60.36
C PRO A 7 -27.83 -58.84 59.51
N SER A 8 -27.87 -58.02 58.44
CA SER A 8 -28.85 -58.19 57.35
C SER A 8 -28.60 -57.31 56.11
N LYS A 9 -28.42 -58.01 54.97
CA LYS A 9 -28.98 -57.77 53.62
C LYS A 9 -28.48 -56.62 52.73
N ASN A 10 -27.79 -57.05 51.66
CA ASN A 10 -28.02 -56.72 50.25
C ASN A 10 -28.40 -55.27 49.89
N ALA A 11 -27.38 -54.48 49.55
CA ALA A 11 -27.53 -53.43 48.54
C ALA A 11 -26.95 -53.95 47.21
N ARG A 12 -27.84 -54.10 46.21
CA ARG A 12 -27.48 -54.39 44.82
C ARG A 12 -26.49 -53.34 44.34
N ARG A 13 -25.27 -53.76 43.98
CA ARG A 13 -24.35 -52.93 43.19
C ARG A 13 -24.93 -52.80 41.78
N SER A 14 -25.34 -51.60 41.39
CA SER A 14 -25.40 -51.23 39.98
C SER A 14 -23.97 -51.24 39.44
N PRO A 15 -23.72 -51.74 38.21
CA PRO A 15 -22.42 -51.54 37.59
C PRO A 15 -22.39 -50.08 37.15
N LEU A 16 -21.84 -49.18 37.98
CA LEU A 16 -21.18 -48.00 37.41
C LEU A 16 -20.13 -48.57 36.46
N ARG A 17 -20.43 -48.53 35.16
CA ARG A 17 -19.41 -48.70 34.13
C ARG A 17 -18.34 -47.67 34.47
N LEU A 18 -17.19 -48.14 34.96
CA LEU A 18 -16.00 -47.32 35.03
C LEU A 18 -15.80 -46.77 33.62
N ILE A 19 -16.02 -45.46 33.46
CA ILE A 19 -15.51 -44.73 32.31
C ILE A 19 -13.99 -44.92 32.45
N THR A 20 -13.44 -45.83 31.66
CA THR A 20 -12.02 -46.15 31.69
C THR A 20 -11.26 -44.84 31.45
N GLY A 21 -10.13 -44.61 32.14
CA GLY A 21 -9.38 -43.35 32.03
C GLY A 21 -9.03 -42.96 30.58
N ARG A 22 -9.02 -43.94 29.66
CA ARG A 22 -8.96 -43.72 28.21
C ARG A 22 -10.13 -42.91 27.66
N HIS A 23 -11.37 -43.20 28.03
CA HIS A 23 -12.53 -42.43 27.55
C HIS A 23 -12.52 -40.99 28.08
N VAL A 24 -12.11 -40.77 29.33
CA VAL A 24 -11.96 -39.41 29.89
C VAL A 24 -10.84 -38.65 29.17
N ALA A 25 -9.71 -39.30 28.90
CA ALA A 25 -8.60 -38.70 28.15
C ALA A 25 -8.97 -38.37 26.69
N THR A 26 -9.67 -39.27 25.99
CA THR A 26 -10.11 -39.02 24.61
C THR A 26 -11.14 -37.89 24.53
N VAL A 27 -12.10 -37.83 25.47
CA VAL A 27 -13.05 -36.72 25.56
C VAL A 27 -12.33 -35.41 25.90
N GLY A 28 -11.37 -35.43 26.82
CA GLY A 28 -10.54 -34.26 27.14
C GLY A 28 -9.75 -33.75 25.93
N VAL A 29 -9.12 -34.65 25.16
CA VAL A 29 -8.41 -34.30 23.92
C VAL A 29 -9.38 -33.71 22.88
N ALA A 30 -10.56 -34.31 22.70
CA ALA A 30 -11.56 -33.79 21.76
C ALA A 30 -12.08 -32.40 22.15
N ILE A 31 -12.33 -32.17 23.45
CA ILE A 31 -12.74 -30.85 23.97
C ILE A 31 -11.60 -29.84 23.78
N SER A 32 -10.35 -30.21 24.05
CA SER A 32 -9.19 -29.34 23.81
C SER A 32 -9.02 -29.01 22.33
N PHE A 33 -9.20 -29.97 21.42
CA PHE A 33 -9.17 -29.71 19.98
C PHE A 33 -10.32 -28.82 19.53
N LEU A 34 -11.55 -29.04 20.03
CA LEU A 34 -12.69 -28.17 19.73
C LEU A 34 -12.47 -26.76 20.29
N TYR A 35 -11.90 -26.64 21.48
CA TYR A 35 -11.52 -25.35 22.06
C TYR A 35 -10.45 -24.66 21.23
N LEU A 36 -9.38 -25.36 20.85
CA LEU A 36 -8.34 -24.81 19.98
C LEU A 36 -8.89 -24.45 18.60
N PHE A 37 -9.76 -25.26 18.02
CA PHE A 37 -10.45 -24.94 16.78
C PHE A 37 -11.31 -23.69 16.94
N TYR A 38 -12.13 -23.60 17.98
CA TYR A 38 -13.00 -22.45 18.22
C TYR A 38 -12.22 -21.15 18.54
N VAL A 39 -11.11 -21.26 19.25
CA VAL A 39 -10.30 -20.09 19.67
C VAL A 39 -9.32 -19.65 18.60
N PHE A 40 -8.74 -20.57 17.84
CA PHE A 40 -7.69 -20.26 16.85
C PHE A 40 -8.12 -20.46 15.41
N ALA A 41 -8.79 -21.56 15.06
CA ALA A 41 -9.11 -21.85 13.66
C ALA A 41 -10.36 -21.10 13.19
N LEU A 42 -11.44 -21.14 13.97
CA LEU A 42 -12.73 -20.55 13.60
C LEU A 42 -12.64 -19.04 13.36
N PRO A 43 -11.96 -18.22 14.18
CA PRO A 43 -11.82 -16.79 13.90
C PRO A 43 -11.03 -16.53 12.62
N GLN A 44 -10.04 -17.37 12.29
CA GLN A 44 -9.27 -17.25 11.04
C GLN A 44 -10.10 -17.68 9.83
N VAL A 45 -10.91 -18.74 9.97
CA VAL A 45 -11.86 -19.18 8.94
C VAL A 45 -12.94 -18.12 8.71
N LEU A 46 -13.40 -17.44 9.76
CA LEU A 46 -14.38 -16.35 9.66
C LEU A 46 -13.79 -15.08 9.04
N ARG A 47 -12.46 -14.88 9.08
CA ARG A 47 -11.79 -13.82 8.32
C ARG A 47 -11.82 -14.09 6.82
N PHE A 48 -11.92 -15.36 6.40
CA PHE A 48 -12.21 -15.69 5.01
C PHE A 48 -13.69 -15.47 4.71
N ARG A 49 -13.98 -14.39 3.98
CA ARG A 49 -15.29 -14.23 3.34
C ARG A 49 -15.34 -15.18 2.15
N PHE A 50 -15.86 -16.39 2.36
CA PHE A 50 -16.06 -17.36 1.28
C PHE A 50 -16.98 -16.74 0.23
N ARG A 51 -16.42 -16.53 -0.96
CA ARG A 51 -17.05 -15.90 -2.10
C ARG A 51 -16.88 -16.80 -3.32
N THR A 52 -17.94 -16.90 -4.13
CA THR A 52 -17.97 -17.80 -5.29
C THR A 52 -17.44 -17.16 -6.56
N ASP A 53 -17.22 -15.84 -6.52
CA ASP A 53 -16.73 -14.97 -7.59
C ASP A 53 -15.20 -14.75 -7.55
N LEU A 54 -14.49 -15.37 -6.60
CA LEU A 54 -13.03 -15.23 -6.49
C LEU A 54 -12.31 -16.01 -7.59
N SER A 55 -11.40 -15.33 -8.28
CA SER A 55 -10.48 -15.91 -9.26
C SER A 55 -9.36 -16.73 -8.59
N GLN A 56 -8.51 -17.36 -9.40
CA GLN A 56 -7.30 -18.03 -8.90
C GLN A 56 -6.30 -17.03 -8.28
N TYR A 57 -6.27 -15.81 -8.80
CA TYR A 57 -5.50 -14.69 -8.26
C TYR A 57 -6.00 -14.33 -6.86
N ASP A 58 -7.32 -14.13 -6.72
CA ASP A 58 -7.97 -13.77 -5.46
C ASP A 58 -7.75 -14.79 -4.34
N LEU A 59 -7.71 -16.07 -4.70
CA LEU A 59 -7.45 -17.19 -3.79
C LEU A 59 -5.97 -17.34 -3.42
N GLY A 60 -5.08 -16.53 -3.99
CA GLY A 60 -3.65 -16.54 -3.72
C GLY A 60 -2.92 -17.75 -4.30
N LEU A 61 -3.44 -18.39 -5.36
CA LEU A 61 -2.77 -19.55 -5.98
C LEU A 61 -1.42 -19.20 -6.62
N TYR A 62 -1.21 -17.91 -6.93
CA TYR A 62 0.05 -17.37 -7.44
C TYR A 62 0.89 -16.66 -6.35
N GLY A 63 0.51 -16.78 -5.07
CA GLY A 63 1.05 -16.00 -3.96
C GLY A 63 0.10 -14.89 -3.51
N PHE A 64 0.38 -14.27 -2.35
CA PHE A 64 -0.47 -13.19 -1.80
C PHE A 64 -0.22 -11.83 -2.46
N GLY A 65 0.98 -11.62 -3.00
CA GLY A 65 1.36 -10.48 -3.82
C GLY A 65 2.13 -11.01 -5.03
N PRO A 66 1.43 -11.57 -6.04
CA PRO A 66 2.10 -12.10 -7.23
C PRO A 66 2.83 -10.98 -7.96
N SER A 67 4.03 -11.29 -8.43
CA SER A 67 4.93 -10.35 -9.10
C SER A 67 5.46 -10.93 -10.40
N THR A 68 5.91 -10.04 -11.29
CA THR A 68 6.61 -10.39 -12.53
C THR A 68 8.02 -9.80 -12.47
N GLY A 69 9.01 -10.63 -12.80
CA GLY A 69 10.37 -10.18 -13.06
C GLY A 69 10.58 -9.80 -14.51
N TYR A 70 11.75 -9.22 -14.78
CA TYR A 70 12.18 -8.74 -16.09
C TYR A 70 13.59 -9.26 -16.37
N VAL A 71 13.96 -9.37 -17.65
CA VAL A 71 15.32 -9.83 -18.03
C VAL A 71 16.31 -8.66 -18.00
N SER A 72 15.90 -7.50 -18.49
CA SER A 72 16.67 -6.26 -18.58
C SER A 72 16.59 -5.39 -17.32
N PHE A 73 15.83 -5.80 -16.30
CA PHE A 73 15.62 -4.97 -15.10
C PHE A 73 15.65 -5.80 -13.82
N GLU A 74 16.30 -5.27 -12.78
CA GLU A 74 16.66 -6.04 -11.58
C GLU A 74 15.53 -6.22 -10.55
N TYR A 75 14.44 -5.45 -10.65
CA TYR A 75 13.31 -5.51 -9.71
C TYR A 75 12.09 -6.18 -10.31
N GLU A 76 11.17 -6.58 -9.45
CA GLU A 76 9.89 -7.14 -9.82
C GLU A 76 8.77 -6.13 -9.58
N SER A 77 7.76 -6.14 -10.43
CA SER A 77 6.54 -5.35 -10.24
C SER A 77 5.35 -6.28 -9.94
N PRO A 78 4.31 -5.80 -9.24
CA PRO A 78 3.11 -6.58 -9.00
C PRO A 78 2.42 -6.96 -10.32
N ILE A 79 1.85 -8.17 -10.35
CA ILE A 79 0.86 -8.54 -11.35
C ILE A 79 -0.48 -7.95 -10.88
N ILE A 80 -1.09 -7.14 -11.74
CA ILE A 80 -2.32 -6.42 -11.44
C ILE A 80 -3.52 -7.19 -11.99
N GLU A 81 -4.56 -7.36 -11.17
CA GLU A 81 -5.84 -7.88 -11.61
C GLU A 81 -6.81 -6.70 -11.82
N ILE A 82 -7.21 -6.49 -13.07
CA ILE A 82 -8.18 -5.46 -13.47
C ILE A 82 -9.49 -6.16 -13.82
N THR A 83 -10.47 -6.00 -12.95
CA THR A 83 -11.85 -6.44 -13.17
C THR A 83 -12.69 -5.27 -13.69
N GLU A 84 -13.61 -5.56 -14.62
CA GLU A 84 -14.51 -4.56 -15.25
C GLU A 84 -13.79 -3.49 -16.10
N SER A 85 -12.66 -3.84 -16.74
CA SER A 85 -11.88 -2.93 -17.62
C SER A 85 -12.66 -2.38 -18.82
N ASP A 86 -13.68 -3.12 -19.29
CA ASP A 86 -14.50 -2.76 -20.47
C ASP A 86 -15.34 -1.47 -20.26
N LEU A 87 -15.39 -0.94 -19.04
CA LEU A 87 -16.14 0.27 -18.67
C LEU A 87 -15.31 1.56 -18.71
N GLY A 88 -14.02 1.48 -19.07
CA GLY A 88 -13.19 2.64 -19.40
C GLY A 88 -12.43 3.24 -18.21
N CYS A 89 -11.49 2.46 -17.66
CA CYS A 89 -10.48 2.91 -16.70
C CYS A 89 -9.80 4.20 -17.20
N ASP A 90 -9.52 5.11 -16.27
CA ASP A 90 -8.79 6.34 -16.56
C ASP A 90 -7.40 6.04 -17.15
N PRO A 91 -7.01 6.65 -18.29
CA PRO A 91 -5.77 6.31 -18.97
C PRO A 91 -4.51 6.83 -18.26
N ARG A 92 -4.65 7.69 -17.25
CA ARG A 92 -3.52 8.25 -16.49
C ARG A 92 -2.78 7.20 -15.69
N TYR A 93 -1.56 7.54 -15.32
CA TYR A 93 -0.71 6.70 -14.49
C TYR A 93 -1.27 6.55 -13.08
N THR A 94 -1.01 5.40 -12.46
CA THR A 94 -1.31 5.12 -11.06
C THR A 94 -0.04 5.21 -10.23
N PHE A 95 -0.11 5.91 -9.10
CA PHE A 95 0.98 6.10 -8.14
C PHE A 95 0.67 5.33 -6.86
N LEU A 96 1.58 4.42 -6.51
CA LEU A 96 1.49 3.54 -5.33
C LEU A 96 2.80 3.53 -4.56
N ALA A 97 2.74 3.16 -3.29
CA ALA A 97 3.92 2.78 -2.50
C ALA A 97 3.70 1.37 -1.89
N PRO A 98 3.74 0.30 -2.71
CA PRO A 98 3.47 -1.05 -2.22
C PRO A 98 4.52 -1.47 -1.18
N ARG A 99 4.03 -2.09 -0.11
CA ARG A 99 4.84 -2.69 0.95
C ARG A 99 4.13 -3.88 1.58
N GLY A 100 4.87 -4.64 2.38
CA GLY A 100 4.37 -5.82 3.08
C GLY A 100 5.31 -7.00 2.90
N ASP A 101 5.01 -8.11 3.55
CA ASP A 101 5.84 -9.32 3.50
C ASP A 101 5.73 -10.10 2.18
N SER A 102 4.77 -9.70 1.34
CA SER A 102 4.51 -10.29 0.02
C SER A 102 4.79 -9.29 -1.11
N VAL A 103 5.59 -8.25 -0.85
CA VAL A 103 6.09 -7.30 -1.84
C VAL A 103 7.61 -7.48 -1.97
N PRO A 104 8.12 -7.95 -3.12
CA PRO A 104 9.56 -8.25 -3.26
C PRO A 104 10.46 -7.02 -3.08
N GLN A 105 10.12 -5.90 -3.72
CA GLN A 105 10.82 -4.63 -3.58
C GLN A 105 9.82 -3.53 -3.23
N ALA A 106 9.85 -3.09 -1.96
CA ALA A 106 9.02 -1.99 -1.49
C ALA A 106 9.59 -0.64 -1.94
N GLY A 107 8.68 0.32 -2.19
CA GLY A 107 9.06 1.67 -2.60
C GLY A 107 8.00 2.33 -3.49
N PRO A 108 8.28 3.54 -3.97
CA PRO A 108 7.33 4.25 -4.84
C PRO A 108 7.32 3.62 -6.24
N MET A 109 6.14 3.53 -6.83
CA MET A 109 5.88 2.83 -8.09
C MET A 109 4.82 3.55 -8.93
N ILE A 110 5.10 3.67 -10.22
CA ILE A 110 4.20 4.18 -11.26
C ILE A 110 3.79 3.00 -12.14
N LEU A 111 2.49 2.82 -12.31
CA LEU A 111 1.88 1.85 -13.22
C LEU A 111 1.10 2.58 -14.31
N ASP A 112 1.08 2.03 -15.53
CA ASP A 112 0.15 2.48 -16.56
C ASP A 112 -1.29 2.01 -16.30
N ALA A 113 -2.22 2.44 -17.12
CA ALA A 113 -3.64 2.08 -16.99
C ALA A 113 -3.93 0.59 -17.21
N HIS A 114 -2.98 -0.17 -17.77
CA HIS A 114 -3.07 -1.63 -17.95
C HIS A 114 -2.36 -2.39 -16.81
N GLY A 115 -1.77 -1.68 -15.84
CA GLY A 115 -1.05 -2.27 -14.73
C GLY A 115 0.41 -2.64 -15.04
N ASN A 116 0.97 -2.22 -16.18
CA ASN A 116 2.38 -2.42 -16.47
C ASN A 116 3.24 -1.42 -15.69
N LEU A 117 4.44 -1.85 -15.32
CA LEU A 117 5.43 -0.97 -14.71
C LEU A 117 5.79 0.19 -15.66
N VAL A 118 5.90 1.39 -15.10
CA VAL A 118 6.44 2.58 -15.78
C VAL A 118 7.71 3.02 -15.10
N TRP A 119 7.66 3.10 -13.78
CA TRP A 119 8.80 3.44 -12.95
C TRP A 119 8.69 2.79 -11.59
N MET A 120 9.81 2.35 -11.02
CA MET A 120 9.91 2.08 -9.59
C MET A 120 11.29 2.41 -9.04
N LYS A 121 11.31 2.59 -7.73
CA LYS A 121 12.54 2.72 -6.95
C LYS A 121 12.43 1.82 -5.72
N TYR A 122 13.44 1.00 -5.48
CA TYR A 122 13.54 0.31 -4.20
C TYR A 122 14.01 1.27 -3.10
N ASN A 123 13.29 1.27 -1.98
CA ASN A 123 13.64 2.00 -0.77
C ASN A 123 13.89 1.00 0.37
N TRP A 124 14.96 1.21 1.12
CA TRP A 124 15.30 0.34 2.26
C TRP A 124 14.38 0.57 3.45
N GLU A 125 13.95 1.82 3.65
CA GLU A 125 12.97 2.17 4.66
C GLU A 125 11.55 2.21 4.07
N THR A 126 10.55 2.42 4.92
CA THR A 126 9.15 2.42 4.48
C THR A 126 8.88 3.64 3.63
N THR A 127 8.19 3.46 2.50
CA THR A 127 7.73 4.55 1.64
C THR A 127 6.23 4.71 1.78
N GLN A 128 5.74 5.95 1.85
CA GLN A 128 4.31 6.27 1.89
C GLN A 128 3.99 7.54 1.10
N ASP A 129 2.70 7.78 0.89
CA ASP A 129 2.15 9.03 0.33
C ASP A 129 2.77 9.43 -1.03
N PHE A 130 3.01 8.42 -1.89
CA PHE A 130 3.58 8.62 -3.22
C PHE A 130 2.55 9.19 -4.20
N LYS A 131 2.77 10.42 -4.68
CA LYS A 131 1.88 11.11 -5.63
C LYS A 131 2.61 12.22 -6.40
N VAL A 132 2.00 12.67 -7.50
CA VAL A 132 2.43 13.88 -8.22
C VAL A 132 1.86 15.11 -7.52
N GLN A 133 2.70 16.13 -7.33
CA GLN A 133 2.30 17.44 -6.82
C GLN A 133 2.95 18.56 -7.61
N ARG A 134 2.24 19.67 -7.75
CA ARG A 134 2.67 20.83 -8.52
C ARG A 134 3.45 21.80 -7.63
N TYR A 135 4.63 22.25 -8.07
CA TYR A 135 5.39 23.29 -7.38
C TYR A 135 6.03 24.26 -8.39
N LYS A 136 5.77 25.57 -8.23
CA LYS A 136 6.40 26.68 -8.98
C LYS A 136 6.35 26.66 -10.52
N GLY A 137 5.53 25.83 -11.15
CA GLY A 137 5.59 25.71 -12.62
C GLY A 137 5.83 24.29 -13.11
N GLU A 138 6.20 23.39 -12.20
CA GLU A 138 6.70 22.06 -12.54
C GLU A 138 5.98 20.99 -11.71
N ASP A 139 5.86 19.80 -12.28
CA ASP A 139 5.36 18.62 -11.58
C ASP A 139 6.52 17.88 -10.88
N TYR A 140 6.27 17.45 -9.65
CA TYR A 140 7.20 16.66 -8.87
C TYR A 140 6.56 15.35 -8.41
N LEU A 141 7.33 14.27 -8.47
CA LEU A 141 7.02 13.07 -7.71
C LEU A 141 7.38 13.30 -6.26
N THR A 142 6.43 13.05 -5.37
CA THR A 142 6.58 13.25 -3.94
C THR A 142 6.36 11.96 -3.19
N TYR A 143 7.14 11.68 -2.15
CA TYR A 143 6.92 10.55 -1.24
C TYR A 143 7.52 10.83 0.14
N TRP A 144 7.00 10.17 1.16
CA TRP A 144 7.65 10.04 2.47
C TRP A 144 8.53 8.79 2.49
N GLU A 145 9.72 8.87 3.09
CA GLU A 145 10.56 7.72 3.41
C GLU A 145 11.05 7.81 4.86
N GLY A 146 10.92 6.70 5.61
CA GLY A 146 11.32 6.66 7.01
C GLY A 146 10.98 5.36 7.73
N ARG A 147 11.19 5.35 9.04
CA ARG A 147 10.79 4.22 9.90
C ARG A 147 9.36 4.34 10.36
N GLU A 148 8.58 3.30 10.15
CA GLU A 148 7.26 3.13 10.75
C GLU A 148 7.43 2.59 12.18
N ILE A 149 7.01 3.36 13.18
CA ILE A 149 6.99 2.97 14.59
C ILE A 149 5.53 2.85 15.02
N GLU A 150 5.05 1.61 15.14
CA GLU A 150 3.63 1.31 15.30
C GLU A 150 2.83 1.90 14.14
N THR A 151 1.97 2.90 14.36
CA THR A 151 1.17 3.55 13.33
C THR A 151 1.73 4.90 12.89
N ARG A 152 2.94 5.29 13.32
CA ARG A 152 3.51 6.64 13.15
C ARG A 152 4.81 6.62 12.36
N GLY A 153 5.12 7.72 11.68
CA GLY A 153 6.36 7.88 10.94
C GLY A 153 7.46 8.59 11.72
N TYR A 154 8.70 8.20 11.47
CA TYR A 154 9.89 9.01 11.75
C TYR A 154 10.78 9.03 10.49
N GLY A 155 10.61 10.05 9.66
CA GLY A 155 11.25 10.17 8.35
C GLY A 155 11.26 11.58 7.78
N SER A 156 11.36 11.67 6.45
CA SER A 156 11.40 12.91 5.68
C SER A 156 10.60 12.75 4.39
N TRP A 157 10.23 13.87 3.76
CA TRP A 157 9.56 13.86 2.46
C TRP A 157 10.50 14.30 1.35
N TYR A 158 10.39 13.67 0.20
CA TYR A 158 11.29 13.82 -0.93
C TYR A 158 10.51 14.30 -2.14
N MET A 159 11.10 15.21 -2.92
CA MET A 159 10.55 15.67 -4.20
C MET A 159 11.54 15.37 -5.31
N LEU A 160 11.13 14.57 -6.29
CA LEU A 160 11.89 14.26 -7.50
C LEU A 160 11.30 15.02 -8.68
N ASP A 161 12.14 15.61 -9.53
CA ASP A 161 11.70 16.20 -10.79
C ASP A 161 11.46 15.15 -11.88
N SER A 162 11.12 15.59 -13.09
CA SER A 162 10.91 14.73 -14.27
C SER A 162 12.11 13.87 -14.63
N THR A 163 13.33 14.20 -14.16
CA THR A 163 14.53 13.38 -14.36
C THR A 163 14.75 12.32 -13.29
N TYR A 164 13.80 12.20 -12.35
CA TYR A 164 13.89 11.41 -11.12
C TYR A 164 15.01 11.87 -10.18
N THR A 165 15.53 13.09 -10.37
CA THR A 165 16.56 13.66 -9.51
C THR A 165 15.88 14.29 -8.29
N GLN A 166 16.34 13.93 -7.10
CA GLN A 166 15.90 14.57 -5.87
C GLN A 166 16.30 16.06 -5.86
N ARG A 167 15.28 16.94 -5.82
CA ARG A 167 15.47 18.39 -5.76
C ARG A 167 15.25 18.96 -4.37
N TYR A 168 14.29 18.41 -3.64
CA TYR A 168 13.95 18.89 -2.29
C TYR A 168 13.85 17.72 -1.31
N VAL A 169 14.21 18.01 -0.07
CA VAL A 169 13.94 17.17 1.10
C VAL A 169 13.30 18.05 2.16
N ILE A 170 12.07 17.72 2.53
CA ILE A 170 11.32 18.44 3.55
C ILE A 170 11.49 17.72 4.88
N ASN A 171 11.85 18.49 5.90
CA ASN A 171 11.94 18.04 7.27
C ASN A 171 11.08 18.96 8.14
N PRO A 172 10.44 18.44 9.19
CA PRO A 172 9.77 19.29 10.15
C PRO A 172 10.77 20.24 10.82
N VAL A 173 10.34 21.47 11.11
CA VAL A 173 11.18 22.46 11.80
C VAL A 173 11.14 22.19 13.30
N GLY A 174 12.30 21.91 13.89
CA GLY A 174 12.44 21.55 15.30
C GLY A 174 13.13 20.21 15.48
N ASN A 175 13.00 19.60 16.66
CA ASN A 175 13.56 18.28 16.95
C ASN A 175 12.48 17.20 16.77
N TYR A 176 12.05 17.01 15.53
CA TYR A 176 10.96 16.12 15.14
C TYR A 176 11.43 15.15 14.06
N GLY A 177 10.76 13.99 13.98
CA GLY A 177 10.74 13.18 12.77
C GLY A 177 9.47 13.49 12.00
N GLY A 178 9.55 13.54 10.67
CA GLY A 178 8.39 13.70 9.82
C GLY A 178 7.51 12.46 9.89
N ASP A 179 6.23 12.65 10.13
CA ASP A 179 5.27 11.56 10.20
C ASP A 179 4.84 11.08 8.79
N LEU A 180 4.40 9.84 8.68
CA LEU A 180 4.17 9.19 7.39
C LEU A 180 2.85 9.57 6.71
N HIS A 181 1.93 10.26 7.39
CA HIS A 181 0.53 10.34 6.95
C HIS A 181 0.26 11.43 5.92
N GLU A 182 1.02 12.54 5.92
CA GLU A 182 0.73 13.68 5.07
C GLU A 182 1.96 14.45 4.60
N PHE A 183 1.98 14.70 3.28
CA PHE A 183 2.73 15.76 2.65
C PHE A 183 1.93 16.37 1.51
N THR A 184 1.48 17.60 1.71
CA THR A 184 0.75 18.37 0.70
C THR A 184 1.51 19.64 0.35
N VAL A 185 1.79 19.84 -0.94
CA VAL A 185 2.32 21.10 -1.48
C VAL A 185 1.15 22.04 -1.73
N THR A 186 1.23 23.27 -1.22
CA THR A 186 0.21 24.30 -1.42
C THR A 186 0.47 25.10 -2.69
N ASP A 187 -0.57 25.79 -3.18
CA ASP A 187 -0.46 26.72 -4.31
C ASP A 187 0.49 27.90 -4.00
N GLU A 188 0.72 28.21 -2.72
CA GLU A 188 1.68 29.23 -2.28
C GLU A 188 3.14 28.75 -2.33
N GLY A 189 3.39 27.47 -2.65
CA GLY A 189 4.73 26.90 -2.67
C GLY A 189 5.26 26.52 -1.28
N THR A 190 4.36 26.17 -0.37
CA THR A 190 4.69 25.71 0.99
C THR A 190 4.33 24.23 1.14
N ALA A 191 4.86 23.59 2.18
CA ALA A 191 4.63 22.19 2.51
C ALA A 191 3.81 22.10 3.81
N LEU A 192 2.70 21.38 3.75
CA LEU A 192 1.94 20.92 4.91
C LEU A 192 2.41 19.52 5.28
N VAL A 193 2.87 19.36 6.53
CA VAL A 193 3.47 18.12 7.02
C VAL A 193 2.96 17.75 8.41
N THR A 194 2.81 16.46 8.70
CA THR A 194 2.38 15.96 10.02
C THR A 194 3.54 15.54 10.91
N ILE A 195 3.32 15.60 12.22
CA ILE A 195 4.28 15.24 13.26
C ILE A 195 3.51 14.64 14.45
N TYR A 196 4.12 13.67 15.13
CA TYR A 196 3.69 13.24 16.46
C TYR A 196 4.70 13.67 17.53
N ASP A 197 4.27 14.49 18.49
CA ASP A 197 5.13 14.98 19.58
C ASP A 197 4.69 14.41 20.95
N PRO A 198 5.47 13.52 21.58
CA PRO A 198 5.18 13.02 22.90
C PRO A 198 5.15 14.14 23.95
N THR A 199 3.96 14.45 24.48
CA THR A 199 3.71 15.61 25.35
C THR A 199 3.08 15.17 26.68
N PRO A 200 3.55 15.67 27.84
CA PRO A 200 2.93 15.35 29.13
C PRO A 200 1.58 16.06 29.28
N VAL A 201 0.57 15.34 29.75
CA VAL A 201 -0.79 15.86 29.97
C VAL A 201 -1.48 15.10 31.10
N ASP A 202 -2.49 15.72 31.71
CA ASP A 202 -3.40 15.04 32.63
C ASP A 202 -4.36 14.12 31.86
N LEU A 203 -4.34 12.82 32.18
CA LEU A 203 -5.21 11.80 31.58
C LEU A 203 -6.34 11.34 32.49
N THR A 204 -6.56 11.99 33.64
CA THR A 204 -7.60 11.59 34.60
C THR A 204 -8.99 11.57 34.00
N ASP A 205 -9.30 12.49 33.08
CA ASP A 205 -10.58 12.57 32.36
C ASP A 205 -10.89 11.34 31.49
N VAL A 206 -9.86 10.56 31.12
CA VAL A 206 -10.00 9.30 30.38
C VAL A 206 -9.62 8.07 31.23
N GLY A 207 -9.58 8.23 32.56
CA GLY A 207 -9.27 7.15 33.50
C GLY A 207 -7.79 6.81 33.63
N GLY A 208 -6.91 7.68 33.13
CA GLY A 208 -5.46 7.55 33.17
C GLY A 208 -4.79 8.26 34.35
N PRO A 209 -3.45 8.29 34.37
CA PRO A 209 -2.67 9.00 35.40
C PRO A 209 -2.76 10.53 35.24
N GLU A 210 -2.67 11.26 36.36
CA GLU A 210 -2.57 12.73 36.41
C GLU A 210 -1.32 13.27 35.70
N LEU A 211 -0.23 12.48 35.71
CA LEU A 211 1.00 12.76 34.97
C LEU A 211 1.17 11.74 33.85
N GLY A 212 0.32 11.85 32.84
CA GLY A 212 0.32 11.00 31.65
C GLY A 212 1.11 11.60 30.49
N TRP A 213 1.11 10.87 29.38
CA TRP A 213 1.72 11.28 28.11
C TRP A 213 0.75 11.04 26.96
N ILE A 214 0.69 11.96 26.01
CA ILE A 214 0.01 11.78 24.72
C ILE A 214 1.03 11.82 23.58
N PHE A 215 0.73 11.16 22.47
CA PHE A 215 1.32 11.54 21.19
C PHE A 215 0.45 12.67 20.64
N ASP A 216 0.94 13.90 20.77
CA ASP A 216 0.18 15.06 20.30
C ASP A 216 0.25 15.13 18.77
N GLY A 217 -0.92 15.32 18.14
CA GLY A 217 -1.02 15.51 16.70
C GLY A 217 -0.63 16.94 16.35
N VAL A 218 0.42 17.09 15.57
CA VAL A 218 0.97 18.39 15.16
C VAL A 218 1.03 18.44 13.64
N PHE A 219 0.78 19.62 13.07
CA PHE A 219 1.17 19.89 11.69
C PHE A 219 1.91 21.21 11.58
N GLN A 220 2.74 21.30 10.56
CA GLN A 220 3.48 22.52 10.22
C GLN A 220 3.21 22.92 8.77
N GLU A 221 3.17 24.23 8.53
CA GLU A 221 3.35 24.81 7.20
C GLU A 221 4.77 25.35 7.08
N ILE A 222 5.51 24.89 6.08
CA ILE A 222 6.94 25.19 5.89
C ILE A 222 7.13 25.74 4.48
N ASP A 223 7.85 26.85 4.33
CA ASP A 223 8.26 27.33 3.02
C ASP A 223 9.27 26.36 2.40
N ILE A 224 8.96 25.79 1.23
CA ILE A 224 9.76 24.72 0.60
C ILE A 224 11.16 25.20 0.21
N GLU A 225 11.28 26.46 -0.19
CA GLU A 225 12.54 27.02 -0.70
C GLU A 225 13.51 27.36 0.42
N THR A 226 13.01 27.94 1.50
CA THR A 226 13.81 28.50 2.59
C THR A 226 13.89 27.58 3.81
N GLY A 227 12.94 26.65 3.96
CA GLY A 227 12.77 25.84 5.16
C GLY A 227 12.22 26.63 6.36
N GLU A 228 11.68 27.84 6.14
CA GLU A 228 11.09 28.65 7.20
C GLU A 228 9.77 28.05 7.70
N LEU A 229 9.62 27.96 9.02
CA LEU A 229 8.35 27.59 9.64
C LEU A 229 7.39 28.78 9.58
N LEU A 230 6.29 28.63 8.84
CA LEU A 230 5.27 29.66 8.71
C LEU A 230 4.16 29.50 9.75
N PHE A 231 3.80 28.25 10.06
CA PHE A 231 2.74 27.95 11.01
C PHE A 231 2.96 26.59 11.68
N GLU A 232 2.59 26.48 12.97
CA GLU A 232 2.52 25.21 13.69
C GLU A 232 1.24 25.15 14.51
N TRP A 233 0.52 24.03 14.39
CA TRP A 233 -0.68 23.77 15.15
C TRP A 233 -0.57 22.48 15.96
N ARG A 234 -1.17 22.46 17.15
CA ARG A 234 -1.11 21.32 18.07
C ARG A 234 -2.50 20.95 18.55
N ALA A 235 -2.89 19.70 18.36
CA ALA A 235 -4.21 19.21 18.73
C ALA A 235 -4.51 19.44 20.21
N SER A 236 -3.55 19.20 21.11
CA SER A 236 -3.76 19.30 22.57
C SER A 236 -4.16 20.68 23.08
N LYS A 237 -3.92 21.75 22.29
CA LYS A 237 -4.34 23.12 22.61
C LYS A 237 -5.82 23.39 22.31
N HIS A 238 -6.45 22.53 21.52
CA HIS A 238 -7.79 22.75 20.98
C HIS A 238 -8.76 21.58 21.23
N TYR A 239 -8.23 20.37 21.37
CA TYR A 239 -8.99 19.15 21.59
C TYR A 239 -8.76 18.62 23.01
N PRO A 240 -9.82 18.43 23.82
CA PRO A 240 -9.69 17.72 25.08
C PRO A 240 -9.41 16.24 24.80
N VAL A 241 -8.60 15.59 25.65
CA VAL A 241 -8.27 14.17 25.49
C VAL A 241 -9.52 13.27 25.48
N SER A 242 -10.57 13.65 26.20
CA SER A 242 -11.85 12.95 26.28
C SER A 242 -12.69 12.96 24.99
N SER A 243 -12.29 13.75 23.99
CA SER A 243 -12.90 13.75 22.64
C SER A 243 -12.67 12.46 21.86
N THR A 244 -11.64 11.68 22.23
CA THR A 244 -11.25 10.45 21.55
C THR A 244 -12.27 9.31 21.73
N TYR A 245 -12.38 8.45 20.72
CA TYR A 245 -13.04 7.15 20.78
C TYR A 245 -12.05 6.00 21.02
N GLU A 246 -10.73 6.27 20.94
CA GLU A 246 -9.70 5.28 21.22
C GLU A 246 -9.67 4.99 22.74
N PRO A 247 -9.72 3.72 23.16
CA PRO A 247 -9.58 3.38 24.57
C PRO A 247 -8.13 3.61 25.05
N LEU A 248 -7.97 4.19 26.25
CA LEU A 248 -6.65 4.42 26.84
C LEU A 248 -5.82 3.14 26.99
N GLY A 249 -6.45 2.04 27.44
CA GLY A 249 -5.79 0.76 27.67
C GLY A 249 -4.55 0.88 28.58
N GLU A 250 -3.42 0.37 28.12
CA GLU A 250 -2.12 0.43 28.81
C GLU A 250 -1.26 1.64 28.40
N ALA A 251 -1.75 2.47 27.47
CA ALA A 251 -1.03 3.64 26.98
C ALA A 251 -1.03 4.79 28.01
N GLY A 252 -0.30 5.87 27.68
CA GLY A 252 -0.25 7.10 28.46
C GLY A 252 0.65 7.06 29.70
N LYS A 253 1.25 5.91 30.03
CA LYS A 253 2.08 5.73 31.24
C LYS A 253 3.51 6.27 31.12
N GLY A 254 3.97 6.58 29.91
CA GLY A 254 5.32 7.06 29.66
C GLY A 254 5.50 7.58 28.23
N ARG A 255 6.59 8.32 28.00
CA ARG A 255 6.87 9.00 26.72
C ARG A 255 6.87 8.08 25.50
N ALA A 256 7.41 6.87 25.63
CA ALA A 256 7.49 5.90 24.53
C ALA A 256 6.17 5.14 24.30
N SER A 257 5.29 5.11 25.31
CA SER A 257 3.99 4.44 25.28
C SER A 257 2.87 5.47 25.46
N ALA A 258 3.05 6.66 24.89
CA ALA A 258 2.11 7.76 25.06
C ALA A 258 0.76 7.41 24.41
N PHE A 259 -0.30 8.04 24.88
CA PHE A 259 -1.64 7.78 24.37
C PHE A 259 -1.91 8.56 23.08
N ASP A 260 -2.18 7.84 22.00
CA ASP A 260 -2.57 8.45 20.73
C ASP A 260 -4.08 8.75 20.74
N TYR A 261 -4.45 9.90 21.29
CA TYR A 261 -5.86 10.26 21.45
C TYR A 261 -6.47 10.93 20.20
N PHE A 262 -5.63 11.54 19.35
CA PHE A 262 -6.07 12.35 18.22
C PHE A 262 -5.82 11.68 16.88
N HIS A 263 -4.64 11.10 16.66
CA HIS A 263 -4.24 10.44 15.41
C HIS A 263 -4.53 11.28 14.16
N ILE A 264 -3.67 12.27 13.90
CA ILE A 264 -3.73 13.12 12.71
C ILE A 264 -3.31 12.31 11.48
N ASN A 265 -4.10 12.36 10.40
CA ASN A 265 -3.80 11.57 9.20
C ASN A 265 -3.97 12.30 7.86
N SER A 266 -4.49 13.52 7.87
CA SER A 266 -4.42 14.40 6.71
C SER A 266 -4.50 15.86 7.10
N VAL A 267 -3.87 16.69 6.28
CA VAL A 267 -3.89 18.16 6.36
C VAL A 267 -3.99 18.73 4.95
N GLY A 268 -4.90 19.67 4.74
CA GLY A 268 -5.04 20.43 3.50
C GLY A 268 -5.41 21.88 3.78
N LYS A 269 -5.67 22.65 2.73
CA LYS A 269 -6.25 23.99 2.82
C LYS A 269 -7.59 24.05 2.09
N ASP A 270 -8.48 24.92 2.56
CA ASP A 270 -9.66 25.33 1.80
C ASP A 270 -9.34 26.51 0.87
N ASP A 271 -10.33 26.93 0.07
CA ASP A 271 -10.20 28.03 -0.89
C ASP A 271 -9.91 29.41 -0.23
N GLN A 272 -10.01 29.52 1.10
CA GLN A 272 -9.73 30.72 1.89
C GLN A 272 -8.38 30.64 2.62
N GLY A 273 -7.64 29.55 2.45
CA GLY A 273 -6.37 29.31 3.14
C GLY A 273 -6.52 28.85 4.59
N ASN A 274 -7.73 28.48 5.04
CA ASN A 274 -7.90 27.81 6.33
C ASN A 274 -7.40 26.38 6.23
N TYR A 275 -6.84 25.85 7.31
CA TYR A 275 -6.40 24.46 7.30
C TYR A 275 -7.56 23.52 7.55
N LEU A 276 -7.53 22.36 6.90
CA LEU A 276 -8.45 21.26 7.09
C LEU A 276 -7.68 20.06 7.65
N VAL A 277 -8.06 19.57 8.82
CA VAL A 277 -7.36 18.48 9.52
C VAL A 277 -8.28 17.32 9.80
N SER A 278 -7.88 16.11 9.39
CA SER A 278 -8.56 14.86 9.74
C SER A 278 -7.93 14.19 10.96
N SER A 279 -8.79 13.76 11.89
CA SER A 279 -8.42 13.05 13.10
C SER A 279 -9.16 11.71 13.18
N ARG A 280 -8.40 10.63 13.03
CA ARG A 280 -8.91 9.25 13.02
C ARG A 280 -9.60 8.90 14.33
N HIS A 281 -8.96 9.21 15.46
CA HIS A 281 -9.40 8.73 16.78
C HIS A 281 -10.51 9.59 17.40
N THR A 282 -10.76 10.80 16.86
CA THR A 282 -11.92 11.61 17.27
C THR A 282 -13.11 11.48 16.32
N HIS A 283 -12.93 10.75 15.22
CA HIS A 283 -13.91 10.58 14.14
C HIS A 283 -14.37 11.92 13.57
N SER A 284 -13.42 12.84 13.35
CA SER A 284 -13.75 14.20 12.99
C SER A 284 -12.79 14.83 11.98
N VAL A 285 -13.32 15.81 11.25
CA VAL A 285 -12.59 16.72 10.37
C VAL A 285 -12.81 18.13 10.87
N SER A 286 -11.74 18.92 11.00
CA SER A 286 -11.82 20.30 11.51
C SER A 286 -11.21 21.32 10.58
N CYS A 287 -11.81 22.50 10.56
CA CYS A 287 -11.25 23.67 9.91
C CYS A 287 -10.62 24.61 10.93
N ILE A 288 -9.44 25.13 10.62
CA ILE A 288 -8.58 25.90 11.53
C ILE A 288 -8.23 27.23 10.88
N ASP A 289 -8.44 28.31 11.64
CA ASP A 289 -8.08 29.66 11.23
C ASP A 289 -6.55 29.81 11.16
N PRO A 290 -5.99 30.30 10.03
CA PRO A 290 -4.55 30.32 9.83
C PRO A 290 -3.82 31.40 10.64
N ASN A 291 -4.54 32.37 11.20
CA ASN A 291 -3.95 33.48 11.95
C ASN A 291 -3.88 33.20 13.45
N THR A 292 -4.89 32.51 13.98
CA THR A 292 -5.09 32.30 15.42
C THR A 292 -4.93 30.85 15.83
N GLY A 293 -5.00 29.90 14.88
CA GLY A 293 -5.06 28.46 15.15
C GLY A 293 -6.37 27.99 15.78
N SER A 294 -7.39 28.85 15.88
CA SER A 294 -8.68 28.50 16.46
C SER A 294 -9.46 27.55 15.57
N LEU A 295 -10.22 26.63 16.17
CA LEU A 295 -11.18 25.81 15.44
C LEU A 295 -12.32 26.71 14.93
N LEU A 296 -12.48 26.75 13.61
CA LEU A 296 -13.58 27.44 12.96
C LEU A 296 -14.84 26.57 12.94
N TRP A 297 -14.68 25.27 12.75
CA TRP A 297 -15.73 24.26 12.84
C TRP A 297 -15.17 22.85 12.90
N THR A 298 -15.98 21.92 13.40
CA THR A 298 -15.69 20.47 13.39
C THR A 298 -16.88 19.68 12.84
N LEU A 299 -16.62 18.79 11.88
CA LEU A 299 -17.56 17.84 11.31
C LEU A 299 -17.31 16.45 11.92
N GLY A 300 -18.37 15.80 12.39
CA GLY A 300 -18.31 14.45 12.94
C GLY A 300 -17.80 14.38 14.39
N GLY A 301 -17.86 13.17 14.96
CA GLY A 301 -17.33 12.90 16.29
C GLY A 301 -18.07 13.60 17.44
N LYS A 302 -17.43 13.65 18.61
CA LYS A 302 -18.02 14.22 19.84
C LYS A 302 -18.14 15.75 19.82
N MET A 303 -17.41 16.42 18.93
CA MET A 303 -17.38 17.88 18.82
C MET A 303 -18.06 18.38 17.54
N ASN A 304 -18.92 17.57 16.93
CA ASN A 304 -19.62 17.92 15.70
C ASN A 304 -20.48 19.20 15.84
N ASP A 305 -20.28 20.14 14.92
CA ASP A 305 -21.05 21.39 14.81
C ASP A 305 -22.19 21.30 13.78
N PHE A 306 -22.19 20.29 12.92
CA PHE A 306 -23.07 20.23 11.74
C PHE A 306 -24.35 19.44 11.97
N THR A 307 -25.47 19.97 11.48
CA THR A 307 -26.71 19.21 11.33
C THR A 307 -26.64 18.37 10.07
N ASP A 308 -26.81 17.06 10.22
CA ASP A 308 -26.86 16.11 9.13
C ASP A 308 -28.20 16.20 8.36
N LEU A 309 -28.14 16.27 7.03
CA LEU A 309 -29.30 16.33 6.11
C LEU A 309 -29.48 15.04 5.30
N SER A 310 -28.83 13.95 5.71
CA SER A 310 -28.73 12.67 5.01
C SER A 310 -28.93 11.50 5.98
N ASP A 311 -29.85 11.66 6.93
CA ASP A 311 -30.22 10.63 7.92
C ASP A 311 -29.05 10.08 8.76
N GLY A 312 -28.02 10.92 8.97
CA GLY A 312 -26.81 10.58 9.72
C GLY A 312 -25.64 10.19 8.84
N GLU A 313 -25.87 9.92 7.55
CA GLU A 313 -24.86 9.39 6.63
C GLU A 313 -23.77 10.40 6.24
N ALA A 314 -23.96 11.70 6.50
CA ALA A 314 -22.93 12.71 6.24
C ALA A 314 -21.97 12.90 7.43
N THR A 315 -22.32 12.41 8.62
CA THR A 315 -21.61 12.68 9.89
C THR A 315 -21.26 11.43 10.70
N ASN A 316 -21.72 10.25 10.27
CA ASN A 316 -21.48 8.97 10.96
C ASN A 316 -20.20 8.25 10.55
N PHE A 317 -19.35 8.85 9.72
CA PHE A 317 -18.04 8.29 9.39
C PHE A 317 -17.19 8.08 10.63
N ALA A 318 -16.32 7.08 10.59
CA ALA A 318 -15.47 6.73 11.73
C ALA A 318 -14.10 6.25 11.26
N TRP A 319 -13.07 6.56 12.06
CA TRP A 319 -11.69 6.17 11.78
C TRP A 319 -11.18 6.62 10.41
N GLN A 320 -11.75 7.70 9.88
CA GLN A 320 -11.61 8.17 8.51
C GLN A 320 -10.19 8.66 8.18
N HIS A 321 -9.86 8.67 6.89
CA HIS A 321 -8.59 9.16 6.34
C HIS A 321 -8.81 10.15 5.19
N ASP A 322 -7.77 10.94 4.92
CA ASP A 322 -7.62 11.75 3.70
C ASP A 322 -8.79 12.71 3.44
N ALA A 323 -9.09 13.57 4.42
CA ALA A 323 -10.07 14.64 4.22
C ALA A 323 -9.50 15.72 3.30
N ARG A 324 -10.17 15.98 2.17
CA ARG A 324 -9.77 16.97 1.15
C ARG A 324 -10.89 17.94 0.85
N TRP A 325 -10.56 19.23 0.81
CA TRP A 325 -11.48 20.29 0.41
C TRP A 325 -11.46 20.44 -1.11
N HIS A 326 -12.64 20.68 -1.68
CA HIS A 326 -12.84 20.95 -3.09
C HIS A 326 -13.79 22.14 -3.26
N ALA A 327 -13.84 22.65 -4.49
CA ALA A 327 -14.77 23.72 -4.86
C ALA A 327 -16.23 23.41 -4.47
N ASN A 328 -17.02 24.47 -4.37
CA ASN A 328 -18.43 24.42 -3.95
C ASN A 328 -18.64 23.82 -2.54
N SER A 329 -17.65 23.97 -1.66
CA SER A 329 -17.69 23.47 -0.29
C SER A 329 -17.95 21.97 -0.20
N THR A 330 -17.30 21.22 -1.11
CA THR A 330 -17.35 19.77 -1.13
C THR A 330 -16.13 19.22 -0.41
N LEU A 331 -16.37 18.31 0.53
CA LEU A 331 -15.36 17.58 1.27
C LEU A 331 -15.36 16.14 0.79
N THR A 332 -14.21 15.60 0.40
CA THR A 332 -14.05 14.14 0.25
C THR A 332 -13.29 13.56 1.42
N LEU A 333 -13.62 12.33 1.79
CA LEU A 333 -12.87 11.55 2.79
C LEU A 333 -13.07 10.06 2.54
N PHE A 334 -12.15 9.25 3.04
CA PHE A 334 -12.30 7.80 3.10
C PHE A 334 -12.78 7.38 4.49
N ASP A 335 -14.01 6.87 4.57
CA ASP A 335 -14.61 6.35 5.80
C ASP A 335 -14.23 4.87 5.97
N ASN A 336 -13.27 4.61 6.85
CA ASN A 336 -12.83 3.26 7.17
C ASN A 336 -13.94 2.47 7.88
N ALA A 337 -14.80 3.13 8.65
CA ALA A 337 -15.89 2.56 9.47
C ALA A 337 -15.47 1.48 10.49
N ALA A 338 -14.18 1.16 10.59
CA ALA A 338 -13.62 0.14 11.47
C ALA A 338 -12.18 0.50 11.88
N HIS A 339 -11.82 0.16 13.12
CA HIS A 339 -10.45 0.24 13.63
C HIS A 339 -9.71 -1.08 13.55
N SER A 340 -10.42 -2.20 13.68
CA SER A 340 -9.87 -3.54 13.72
C SER A 340 -10.73 -4.52 12.93
N TYR A 341 -10.14 -5.63 12.48
CA TYR A 341 -10.88 -6.71 11.84
C TYR A 341 -11.92 -7.36 12.74
N ASN A 342 -11.77 -7.21 14.07
CA ASN A 342 -12.72 -7.70 15.06
C ASN A 342 -13.93 -6.78 15.29
N ASP A 343 -13.89 -5.55 14.75
CA ASP A 343 -15.02 -4.62 14.82
C ASP A 343 -16.18 -5.13 13.96
N PRO A 344 -17.42 -4.63 14.20
CA PRO A 344 -18.56 -4.95 13.37
C PRO A 344 -18.24 -4.88 11.87
N ASP A 345 -18.88 -5.73 11.07
CA ASP A 345 -18.70 -5.76 9.62
C ASP A 345 -19.42 -4.58 8.95
N ASN A 346 -18.96 -3.37 9.25
CA ASN A 346 -19.29 -2.17 8.52
C ASN A 346 -18.38 -2.10 7.29
N GLU A 347 -18.98 -1.76 6.15
CA GLU A 347 -18.25 -1.59 4.90
C GLU A 347 -17.56 -0.22 4.89
N SER A 348 -16.29 -0.21 4.48
CA SER A 348 -15.58 1.05 4.23
C SER A 348 -16.08 1.68 2.93
N ARG A 349 -16.00 3.00 2.84
CA ARG A 349 -16.50 3.74 1.68
C ARG A 349 -15.72 5.02 1.43
N GLY A 350 -15.60 5.40 0.17
CA GLY A 350 -15.30 6.78 -0.18
C GLY A 350 -16.55 7.65 0.03
N MET A 351 -16.38 8.91 0.43
CA MET A 351 -17.50 9.84 0.64
C MET A 351 -17.23 11.18 -0.02
N ALA A 352 -18.27 11.79 -0.56
CA ALA A 352 -18.32 13.20 -0.94
C ALA A 352 -19.45 13.89 -0.16
N ILE A 353 -19.13 14.91 0.61
CA ILE A 353 -20.04 15.60 1.53
C ILE A 353 -20.05 17.09 1.16
N GLN A 354 -21.23 17.66 0.95
CA GLN A 354 -21.40 19.11 0.80
C GLN A 354 -21.62 19.75 2.17
N LEU A 355 -20.91 20.84 2.43
CA LEU A 355 -21.04 21.62 3.65
C LEU A 355 -21.61 23.02 3.36
N ASP A 356 -22.74 23.35 4.01
CA ASP A 356 -23.14 24.74 4.23
C ASP A 356 -22.53 25.19 5.55
N VAL A 357 -21.34 25.78 5.47
CA VAL A 357 -20.57 26.22 6.63
C VAL A 357 -21.29 27.32 7.44
N PRO A 358 -21.89 28.37 6.82
CA PRO A 358 -22.68 29.37 7.55
C PRO A 358 -23.88 28.79 8.30
N SER A 359 -24.64 27.88 7.67
CA SER A 359 -25.84 27.28 8.28
C SER A 359 -25.53 26.06 9.15
N ARG A 360 -24.27 25.61 9.19
CA ARG A 360 -23.84 24.37 9.85
C ARG A 360 -24.64 23.15 9.41
N GLN A 361 -24.75 22.93 8.11
CA GLN A 361 -25.45 21.78 7.55
C GLN A 361 -24.51 20.92 6.69
N ALA A 362 -24.62 19.60 6.82
CA ALA A 362 -23.85 18.64 6.05
C ALA A 362 -24.80 17.71 5.28
N ARG A 363 -24.50 17.46 4.01
CA ARG A 363 -25.27 16.57 3.13
C ARG A 363 -24.34 15.62 2.42
N LEU A 364 -24.61 14.33 2.49
CA LEU A 364 -23.92 13.34 1.67
C LEU A 364 -24.35 13.52 0.21
N LEU A 365 -23.38 13.75 -0.68
CA LEU A 365 -23.60 13.81 -2.12
C LEU A 365 -23.51 12.41 -2.74
N ALA A 366 -22.47 11.66 -2.38
CA ALA A 366 -22.20 10.33 -2.89
C ALA A 366 -21.41 9.50 -1.87
N ALA A 367 -21.62 8.18 -1.91
CA ALA A 367 -20.83 7.19 -1.21
C ALA A 367 -20.41 6.09 -2.19
N TYR A 368 -19.13 5.72 -2.13
CA TYR A 368 -18.49 4.81 -3.07
C TYR A 368 -18.08 3.53 -2.34
N TYR A 369 -18.72 2.42 -2.68
CA TYR A 369 -18.49 1.13 -2.04
C TYR A 369 -17.73 0.20 -2.96
N HIS A 370 -16.76 -0.53 -2.40
CA HIS A 370 -16.05 -1.55 -3.15
C HIS A 370 -17.04 -2.64 -3.60
N PRO A 371 -16.99 -3.15 -4.86
CA PRO A 371 -17.94 -4.16 -5.35
C PRO A 371 -17.98 -5.42 -4.49
N GLN A 372 -16.88 -5.69 -3.80
CA GLN A 372 -16.75 -6.84 -2.91
C GLN A 372 -17.07 -6.55 -1.43
N GLN A 373 -17.73 -5.44 -1.11
CA GLN A 373 -18.18 -5.05 0.24
C GLN A 373 -17.06 -5.07 1.27
N MET A 374 -15.99 -4.34 0.99
CA MET A 374 -14.73 -4.49 1.70
C MET A 374 -14.69 -3.71 3.03
N LYS A 375 -13.89 -4.20 3.97
CA LYS A 375 -13.55 -3.52 5.22
C LYS A 375 -12.05 -3.23 5.25
N SER A 376 -11.69 -1.95 5.17
CA SER A 376 -10.32 -1.47 5.29
C SER A 376 -10.13 -0.75 6.62
N VAL A 377 -9.39 -1.38 7.53
CA VAL A 377 -9.27 -0.96 8.94
C VAL A 377 -8.40 0.28 9.17
N SER A 378 -7.66 0.72 8.15
CA SER A 378 -6.80 1.89 8.19
C SER A 378 -6.42 2.35 6.79
N GLN A 379 -5.90 3.59 6.70
CA GLN A 379 -5.36 4.16 5.46
C GLN A 379 -6.47 4.37 4.41
N GLY A 380 -6.09 4.68 3.17
CA GLY A 380 -7.01 4.92 2.06
C GLY A 380 -7.24 6.39 1.76
N ASN A 381 -7.84 6.65 0.60
CA ASN A 381 -8.10 7.99 0.10
C ASN A 381 -9.23 8.04 -0.92
N VAL A 382 -9.71 9.26 -1.17
CA VAL A 382 -10.64 9.58 -2.25
C VAL A 382 -10.05 10.72 -3.06
N GLN A 383 -9.87 10.50 -4.36
CA GLN A 383 -9.37 11.51 -5.30
C GLN A 383 -10.43 11.80 -6.35
N MET A 384 -10.85 13.06 -6.47
CA MET A 384 -11.59 13.53 -7.65
C MET A 384 -10.61 13.65 -8.82
N LEU A 385 -10.94 13.02 -9.93
CA LEU A 385 -10.04 12.82 -11.07
C LEU A 385 -10.18 13.89 -12.14
N ASP A 386 -11.38 14.45 -12.32
CA ASP A 386 -11.67 15.43 -13.37
C ASP A 386 -12.96 16.21 -13.07
N ASP A 387 -13.26 17.20 -13.91
CA ASP A 387 -14.46 18.03 -13.84
C ASP A 387 -15.77 17.27 -14.13
N THR A 388 -15.70 16.06 -14.69
CA THR A 388 -16.89 15.20 -14.86
C THR A 388 -17.33 14.59 -13.53
N GLY A 389 -16.47 14.68 -12.51
CA GLY A 389 -16.69 14.14 -11.18
C GLY A 389 -16.32 12.66 -11.08
N ARG A 390 -15.49 12.13 -12.00
CA ARG A 390 -14.92 10.78 -11.84
C ARG A 390 -14.11 10.73 -10.53
N VAL A 391 -14.21 9.62 -9.81
CA VAL A 391 -13.58 9.45 -8.49
C VAL A 391 -12.75 8.19 -8.45
N LEU A 392 -11.53 8.29 -7.93
CA LEU A 392 -10.72 7.15 -7.51
C LEU A 392 -10.84 6.96 -5.99
N VAL A 393 -11.09 5.73 -5.56
CA VAL A 393 -11.03 5.32 -4.16
C VAL A 393 -9.86 4.37 -3.99
N GLY A 394 -8.85 4.79 -3.23
CA GLY A 394 -7.76 3.92 -2.79
C GLY A 394 -8.13 3.24 -1.47
N TRP A 395 -8.01 1.92 -1.40
CA TRP A 395 -8.52 1.16 -0.26
C TRP A 395 -7.49 0.88 0.85
N GLY A 396 -6.33 1.56 0.81
CA GLY A 396 -5.39 1.62 1.92
C GLY A 396 -4.81 0.26 2.32
N HIS A 397 -5.11 -0.19 3.55
CA HIS A 397 -4.69 -1.50 4.06
C HIS A 397 -5.10 -2.67 3.14
N SER A 398 -6.12 -2.51 2.32
CA SER A 398 -6.47 -3.48 1.28
C SER A 398 -5.81 -3.08 -0.03
N ALA A 399 -5.06 -4.00 -0.65
CA ALA A 399 -4.28 -3.77 -1.87
C ALA A 399 -5.15 -3.63 -3.13
N ALA A 400 -6.00 -2.61 -3.14
CA ALA A 400 -6.96 -2.33 -4.19
C ALA A 400 -7.16 -0.82 -4.38
N TYR A 401 -7.64 -0.45 -5.57
CA TYR A 401 -8.22 0.84 -5.87
C TYR A 401 -9.33 0.70 -6.91
N THR A 402 -10.30 1.60 -6.87
CA THR A 402 -11.50 1.51 -7.70
C THR A 402 -11.89 2.88 -8.23
N GLU A 403 -12.27 2.95 -9.50
CA GLU A 403 -12.79 4.15 -10.12
C GLU A 403 -14.30 4.10 -10.22
N PHE A 404 -14.93 5.23 -9.94
CA PHE A 404 -16.38 5.43 -9.99
C PHE A 404 -16.72 6.67 -10.80
N SER A 405 -17.93 6.70 -11.36
CA SER A 405 -18.58 7.93 -11.79
C SER A 405 -18.92 8.81 -10.56
N ALA A 406 -19.31 10.06 -10.81
CA ALA A 406 -19.69 11.01 -9.75
C ALA A 406 -20.88 10.54 -8.88
N ASP A 407 -21.75 9.70 -9.43
CA ASP A 407 -22.93 9.13 -8.77
C ASP A 407 -22.70 7.72 -8.20
N GLY A 408 -21.48 7.18 -8.36
CA GLY A 408 -21.06 5.92 -7.73
C GLY A 408 -21.22 4.67 -8.58
N GLU A 409 -21.40 4.79 -9.90
CA GLU A 409 -21.31 3.65 -10.81
C GLU A 409 -19.86 3.19 -10.93
N LEU A 410 -19.65 1.87 -10.91
CA LEU A 410 -18.33 1.27 -11.03
C LEU A 410 -17.79 1.42 -12.46
N LEU A 411 -16.57 1.94 -12.62
CA LEU A 411 -15.92 2.12 -13.93
C LEU A 411 -14.67 1.26 -14.11
N CYS A 412 -13.94 0.99 -13.03
CA CYS A 412 -12.72 0.18 -13.08
C CYS A 412 -12.42 -0.34 -11.68
N ASN A 413 -12.17 -1.64 -11.53
CA ASN A 413 -11.82 -2.21 -10.24
C ASN A 413 -10.50 -2.96 -10.31
N VAL A 414 -9.52 -2.48 -9.55
CA VAL A 414 -8.14 -2.95 -9.64
C VAL A 414 -7.64 -3.43 -8.28
N HIS A 415 -6.92 -4.55 -8.28
CA HIS A 415 -6.20 -5.00 -7.11
C HIS A 415 -4.84 -5.62 -7.45
N PHE A 416 -3.92 -5.50 -6.50
CA PHE A 416 -2.51 -5.87 -6.63
C PHE A 416 -2.04 -6.80 -5.51
N GLY A 417 -2.99 -7.53 -4.94
CA GLY A 417 -2.77 -8.61 -3.98
C GLY A 417 -4.01 -9.48 -3.88
N ALA A 418 -3.86 -10.72 -3.40
CA ALA A 418 -4.94 -11.69 -3.33
C ALA A 418 -6.08 -11.20 -2.41
N SER A 419 -7.26 -10.89 -2.99
CA SER A 419 -8.35 -10.21 -2.27
C SER A 419 -8.92 -11.00 -1.10
N ALA A 420 -8.87 -12.33 -1.13
CA ALA A 420 -9.27 -13.19 -0.01
C ALA A 420 -8.40 -12.97 1.25
N PHE A 421 -7.25 -12.30 1.11
CA PHE A 421 -6.26 -12.11 2.15
C PHE A 421 -5.99 -10.65 2.51
N PHE A 422 -6.78 -9.69 2.00
CA PHE A 422 -6.63 -8.28 2.36
C PHE A 422 -6.61 -8.03 3.87
N SER A 423 -7.35 -8.83 4.64
CA SER A 423 -7.38 -8.71 6.10
C SER A 423 -6.04 -8.97 6.80
N PHE A 424 -5.09 -9.58 6.12
CA PHE A 424 -3.78 -9.90 6.68
C PHE A 424 -2.71 -8.85 6.38
N GLY A 425 -2.98 -7.86 5.51
CA GLY A 425 -2.03 -6.79 5.21
C GLY A 425 -0.71 -7.29 4.59
N ARG A 426 -0.78 -8.40 3.84
CA ARG A 426 0.37 -9.02 3.15
C ARG A 426 0.97 -8.11 2.07
N VAL A 427 0.09 -7.34 1.44
CA VAL A 427 0.38 -6.29 0.48
C VAL A 427 -0.50 -5.10 0.86
N VAL A 428 0.10 -3.91 0.90
CA VAL A 428 -0.55 -2.66 1.30
C VAL A 428 0.07 -1.51 0.52
N SER A 429 -0.76 -0.53 0.11
CA SER A 429 -0.30 0.82 -0.24
C SER A 429 -1.13 1.79 0.56
N TYR A 430 -0.51 2.73 1.28
CA TYR A 430 -1.24 3.61 2.19
C TYR A 430 -2.31 4.46 1.49
N ARG A 431 -2.01 4.90 0.26
CA ARG A 431 -2.95 5.55 -0.65
C ARG A 431 -2.70 5.06 -2.08
N ALA A 432 -3.63 5.38 -2.97
CA ALA A 432 -3.48 5.23 -4.41
C ALA A 432 -3.91 6.53 -5.09
N PHE A 433 -3.13 7.01 -6.06
CA PHE A 433 -3.45 8.23 -6.81
C PHE A 433 -3.37 7.97 -8.31
N LYS A 434 -4.12 8.75 -9.08
CA LYS A 434 -3.93 8.87 -10.53
C LYS A 434 -3.53 10.28 -10.93
N GLY A 435 -2.74 10.38 -11.98
CA GLY A 435 -2.22 11.65 -12.47
C GLY A 435 -1.36 11.49 -13.72
N ASP A 436 -1.10 12.60 -14.38
CA ASP A 436 -0.18 12.68 -15.49
C ASP A 436 1.26 12.74 -14.98
N TRP A 437 2.20 12.20 -15.76
CA TRP A 437 3.62 12.30 -15.48
C TRP A 437 4.42 12.22 -16.77
N VAL A 438 5.46 13.03 -16.88
CA VAL A 438 6.44 12.95 -17.97
C VAL A 438 7.81 12.71 -17.36
N GLY A 439 8.42 11.59 -17.70
CA GLY A 439 9.69 11.13 -17.16
C GLY A 439 10.81 11.11 -18.19
N TYR A 440 11.92 11.78 -17.86
CA TYR A 440 13.16 11.88 -18.62
C TYR A 440 14.34 11.38 -17.78
N PRO A 441 14.41 10.07 -17.48
CA PRO A 441 15.45 9.53 -16.61
C PRO A 441 16.86 9.84 -17.13
N GLN A 442 17.79 10.12 -16.20
CA GLN A 442 19.20 10.36 -16.54
C GLN A 442 20.01 9.08 -16.79
N THR A 443 19.42 7.91 -16.53
CA THR A 443 20.01 6.61 -16.86
C THR A 443 19.91 6.35 -18.36
N THR A 444 20.69 5.40 -18.86
CA THR A 444 20.49 4.84 -20.20
C THR A 444 19.43 3.73 -20.14
N PRO A 445 18.81 3.36 -21.28
CA PRO A 445 18.04 2.13 -21.38
C PRO A 445 18.88 0.91 -21.00
N ASP A 446 18.28 -0.01 -20.23
CA ASP A 446 18.86 -1.29 -19.89
C ASP A 446 18.44 -2.33 -20.94
N ALA A 447 19.37 -3.21 -21.33
CA ALA A 447 19.08 -4.27 -22.28
C ALA A 447 19.94 -5.50 -22.07
N GLU A 448 19.34 -6.67 -22.23
CA GLU A 448 20.00 -7.96 -22.03
C GLU A 448 19.65 -8.93 -23.17
N VAL A 449 20.63 -9.74 -23.56
CA VAL A 449 20.50 -10.74 -24.64
C VAL A 449 20.32 -12.11 -24.00
N ASP A 450 19.21 -12.78 -24.32
CA ASP A 450 18.93 -14.14 -23.86
C ASP A 450 18.22 -14.95 -24.96
N ASP A 451 18.68 -16.19 -25.18
CA ASP A 451 18.19 -17.16 -26.18
C ASP A 451 17.87 -16.58 -27.58
N GLY A 452 18.76 -15.73 -28.11
CA GLY A 452 18.60 -15.13 -29.44
C GLY A 452 17.60 -13.98 -29.51
N LYS A 453 17.13 -13.50 -28.37
CA LYS A 453 16.31 -12.30 -28.21
C LYS A 453 17.07 -11.24 -27.45
N VAL A 454 16.63 -10.00 -27.61
CA VAL A 454 17.04 -8.89 -26.75
C VAL A 454 15.82 -8.36 -26.03
N TYR A 455 15.97 -8.17 -24.72
CA TYR A 455 14.99 -7.55 -23.86
C TYR A 455 15.47 -6.16 -23.53
N VAL A 456 14.61 -5.16 -23.64
CA VAL A 456 14.98 -3.75 -23.41
C VAL A 456 13.92 -3.04 -22.59
N SER A 457 14.35 -2.25 -21.62
CA SER A 457 13.50 -1.41 -20.79
C SER A 457 14.20 -0.10 -20.42
N TRP A 458 13.44 0.91 -19.99
CA TRP A 458 14.01 2.16 -19.49
C TRP A 458 13.17 2.72 -18.36
N ASN A 459 13.61 2.47 -17.13
CA ASN A 459 12.87 2.77 -15.90
C ASN A 459 12.51 4.27 -15.81
N GLY A 460 11.24 4.60 -16.02
CA GLY A 460 10.70 5.94 -15.97
C GLY A 460 10.73 6.75 -17.26
N ALA A 461 11.23 6.22 -18.38
CA ALA A 461 11.17 6.95 -19.65
C ALA A 461 9.75 6.85 -20.25
N THR A 462 8.92 7.87 -20.04
CA THR A 462 7.52 7.87 -20.48
C THR A 462 7.34 8.18 -21.96
N GLU A 463 8.30 8.90 -22.56
CA GLU A 463 8.20 9.37 -23.94
C GLU A 463 8.67 8.36 -24.99
N VAL A 464 9.15 7.18 -24.58
CA VAL A 464 9.60 6.14 -25.52
C VAL A 464 8.40 5.52 -26.22
N ALA A 465 8.29 5.72 -27.53
CA ALA A 465 7.28 5.11 -28.38
C ALA A 465 7.79 3.82 -29.04
N SER A 466 9.06 3.78 -29.44
CA SER A 466 9.62 2.63 -30.16
C SER A 466 11.13 2.47 -29.97
N TRP A 467 11.62 1.28 -30.30
CA TRP A 467 13.03 0.89 -30.25
C TRP A 467 13.59 0.68 -31.65
N ARG A 468 14.68 1.34 -31.97
CA ARG A 468 15.39 1.17 -33.24
C ARG A 468 16.65 0.34 -33.04
N LEU A 469 16.71 -0.81 -33.70
CA LEU A 469 17.87 -1.69 -33.72
C LEU A 469 18.94 -1.13 -34.66
N GLU A 470 20.13 -0.90 -34.12
CA GLU A 470 21.26 -0.35 -34.85
C GLU A 470 22.47 -1.28 -34.73
N VAL A 471 23.11 -1.61 -35.86
CA VAL A 471 24.27 -2.52 -35.89
C VAL A 471 25.57 -1.74 -36.10
N TRP A 472 26.66 -2.18 -35.48
CA TRP A 472 27.97 -1.58 -35.69
C TRP A 472 28.42 -1.75 -37.14
N THR A 473 28.73 -0.65 -37.83
CA THR A 473 29.11 -0.66 -39.25
C THR A 473 30.58 -0.32 -39.50
N SER A 474 31.33 0.03 -38.46
CA SER A 474 32.71 0.50 -38.64
C SER A 474 33.72 -0.67 -38.63
N ASP A 475 34.68 -0.62 -39.56
CA ASP A 475 35.87 -1.47 -39.53
C ASP A 475 36.96 -0.91 -38.57
N ASP A 476 36.73 0.26 -37.98
CA ASP A 476 37.67 0.99 -37.13
C ASP A 476 37.06 1.27 -35.74
N LEU A 477 37.61 0.62 -34.71
CA LEU A 477 37.19 0.74 -33.30
C LEU A 477 37.17 2.19 -32.75
N THR A 478 37.70 3.17 -33.50
CA THR A 478 37.70 4.59 -33.13
C THR A 478 36.52 5.41 -33.68
N GLU A 479 35.81 4.92 -34.69
CA GLU A 479 34.58 5.55 -35.21
C GLU A 479 33.35 4.72 -34.88
N SER A 480 32.46 5.27 -34.04
CA SER A 480 31.16 4.68 -33.69
C SER A 480 30.11 4.98 -34.76
N SER A 481 30.23 4.32 -35.92
CA SER A 481 29.16 4.32 -36.93
C SER A 481 28.22 3.14 -36.70
N PHE A 482 26.92 3.42 -36.64
CA PHE A 482 25.87 2.43 -36.53
C PHE A 482 24.88 2.56 -37.69
N GLY A 483 24.54 1.44 -38.31
CA GLY A 483 23.53 1.36 -39.36
C GLY A 483 22.18 0.92 -38.79
N VAL A 484 21.10 1.56 -39.22
CA VAL A 484 19.73 1.19 -38.84
C VAL A 484 19.34 -0.12 -39.52
N VAL A 485 18.80 -1.07 -38.75
CA VAL A 485 18.36 -2.38 -39.23
C VAL A 485 16.83 -2.50 -39.21
N ALA A 486 16.22 -2.22 -38.07
CA ALA A 486 14.79 -2.40 -37.84
C ALA A 486 14.28 -1.48 -36.74
N GLN A 487 12.96 -1.34 -36.63
CA GLN A 487 12.28 -0.59 -35.58
C GLN A 487 11.11 -1.43 -35.05
N PHE A 488 10.90 -1.37 -33.73
CA PHE A 488 9.93 -2.17 -32.99
C PHE A 488 9.14 -1.25 -32.05
N GLU A 489 7.81 -1.39 -32.01
CA GLU A 489 6.97 -0.64 -31.08
C GLU A 489 7.24 -1.08 -29.62
N LYS A 490 7.13 -0.14 -28.68
CA LYS A 490 7.19 -0.47 -27.24
C LYS A 490 5.89 -1.17 -26.83
N THR A 491 5.98 -2.36 -26.23
CA THR A 491 4.81 -3.20 -25.89
C THR A 491 4.43 -3.22 -24.41
N GLY A 492 5.23 -2.62 -23.53
CA GLY A 492 5.07 -2.63 -22.08
C GLY A 492 6.27 -1.98 -21.40
N PHE A 493 6.57 -2.33 -20.14
CA PHE A 493 7.81 -1.89 -19.48
C PHE A 493 9.04 -2.43 -20.20
N GLU A 494 9.07 -3.74 -20.40
CA GLU A 494 10.10 -4.48 -21.11
C GLU A 494 9.56 -4.89 -22.49
N THR A 495 10.35 -4.64 -23.53
CA THR A 495 10.04 -5.04 -24.90
C THR A 495 10.96 -6.20 -25.28
N GLU A 496 10.37 -7.31 -25.71
CA GLU A 496 11.07 -8.47 -26.25
C GLU A 496 11.22 -8.31 -27.77
N ILE A 497 12.45 -8.44 -28.28
CA ILE A 497 12.77 -8.28 -29.70
C ILE A 497 13.60 -9.47 -30.18
N ASP A 498 13.14 -10.14 -31.24
CA ASP A 498 13.92 -11.19 -31.91
C ASP A 498 15.13 -10.59 -32.62
N ILE A 499 16.32 -11.14 -32.37
CA ILE A 499 17.56 -10.70 -33.02
C ILE A 499 17.62 -11.32 -34.42
N PRO A 500 17.67 -10.51 -35.51
CA PRO A 500 17.75 -11.05 -36.87
C PRO A 500 18.96 -11.98 -37.07
N GLU A 501 18.77 -13.07 -37.82
CA GLU A 501 19.83 -14.08 -38.01
C GLU A 501 21.11 -13.51 -38.66
N ASP A 502 20.96 -12.53 -39.55
CA ASP A 502 22.05 -11.88 -40.27
C ASP A 502 22.61 -10.63 -39.56
N LEU A 503 22.19 -10.36 -38.31
CA LEU A 503 22.68 -9.21 -37.56
C LEU A 503 24.18 -9.38 -37.25
N GLY A 504 24.92 -8.27 -37.42
CA GLY A 504 26.32 -8.17 -37.03
C GLY A 504 26.56 -8.49 -35.54
N PRO A 505 27.82 -8.75 -35.15
CA PRO A 505 28.14 -9.25 -33.82
C PRO A 505 27.87 -8.23 -32.70
N LEU A 506 27.93 -6.94 -33.02
CA LEU A 506 27.74 -5.83 -32.09
C LEU A 506 26.58 -4.96 -32.56
N PHE A 507 25.65 -4.67 -31.66
CA PHE A 507 24.47 -3.86 -31.93
C PHE A 507 24.06 -3.07 -30.68
N ARG A 508 23.12 -2.14 -30.83
CA ARG A 508 22.48 -1.41 -29.73
C ARG A 508 21.04 -1.11 -30.08
N LEU A 509 20.26 -0.69 -29.10
CA LEU A 509 18.92 -0.13 -29.33
C LEU A 509 18.89 1.36 -29.03
N ALA A 510 18.30 2.13 -29.93
CA ALA A 510 17.98 3.54 -29.72
C ALA A 510 16.50 3.66 -29.33
N ALA A 511 16.23 4.32 -28.21
CA ALA A 511 14.89 4.70 -27.79
C ALA A 511 14.42 5.90 -28.63
N LEU A 512 13.25 5.81 -29.25
CA LEU A 512 12.67 6.86 -30.06
C LEU A 512 11.38 7.38 -29.42
N ASP A 513 11.15 8.69 -29.53
CA ASP A 513 9.86 9.28 -29.22
C ASP A 513 8.83 9.08 -30.35
N SER A 514 7.63 9.66 -30.16
CA SER A 514 6.55 9.59 -31.15
C SER A 514 6.82 10.34 -32.46
N GLU A 515 7.80 11.25 -32.50
CA GLU A 515 8.23 11.98 -33.70
C GLU A 515 9.39 11.27 -34.41
N GLY A 516 10.01 10.28 -33.76
CA GLY A 516 11.14 9.49 -34.27
C GLY A 516 12.50 10.04 -33.86
N ASP A 517 12.55 11.01 -32.95
CA ASP A 517 13.79 11.56 -32.41
C ASP A 517 14.40 10.61 -31.38
N VAL A 518 15.73 10.56 -31.33
CA VAL A 518 16.48 9.66 -30.43
C VAL A 518 16.54 10.28 -29.03
N LEU A 519 15.93 9.60 -28.07
CA LEU A 519 15.94 9.99 -26.65
C LEU A 519 17.19 9.46 -25.92
N GLY A 520 17.63 8.25 -26.27
CA GLY A 520 18.74 7.57 -25.61
C GLY A 520 19.12 6.29 -26.33
N VAL A 521 20.24 5.69 -25.96
CA VAL A 521 20.73 4.44 -26.53
C VAL A 521 21.20 3.50 -25.42
N THR A 522 21.00 2.20 -25.60
CA THR A 522 21.59 1.18 -24.74
C THR A 522 23.12 1.21 -24.83
N GLU A 523 23.78 0.56 -23.87
CA GLU A 523 25.15 0.09 -24.08
C GLU A 523 25.24 -0.83 -25.32
N VAL A 524 26.46 -0.99 -25.84
CA VAL A 524 26.69 -1.88 -26.98
C VAL A 524 26.55 -3.33 -26.53
N LEU A 525 25.63 -4.04 -27.14
CA LEU A 525 25.33 -5.44 -26.90
C LEU A 525 26.09 -6.32 -27.88
N GLN A 526 26.40 -7.52 -27.43
CA GLN A 526 26.97 -8.57 -28.26
C GLN A 526 25.97 -9.71 -28.39
N ARG A 527 25.76 -10.20 -29.61
CA ARG A 527 25.00 -11.43 -29.80
C ARG A 527 25.74 -12.57 -29.11
N GLU A 528 25.09 -13.28 -28.18
CA GLU A 528 25.70 -14.43 -27.53
C GLU A 528 26.23 -15.42 -28.58
N GLN A 529 27.56 -15.51 -28.70
CA GLN A 529 28.17 -16.64 -29.38
C GLN A 529 28.13 -17.80 -28.40
N ARG A 530 27.13 -18.68 -28.53
CA ARG A 530 27.14 -19.97 -27.84
C ARG A 530 28.47 -20.66 -28.13
N SER A 531 29.39 -20.64 -27.17
CA SER A 531 30.66 -21.31 -27.29
C SER A 531 30.39 -22.82 -27.41
N SER A 532 31.16 -23.56 -28.22
CA SER A 532 30.95 -25.01 -28.33
C SER A 532 31.16 -25.74 -26.99
N SER A 533 31.80 -25.09 -26.02
CA SER A 533 31.96 -25.55 -24.63
C SER A 533 30.65 -25.63 -23.86
N ASP A 534 29.71 -24.69 -24.05
CA ASP A 534 28.45 -24.69 -23.27
C ASP A 534 27.48 -25.75 -23.76
N LYS A 535 27.47 -26.01 -25.08
CA LYS A 535 26.79 -27.20 -25.63
C LYS A 535 27.39 -28.50 -25.10
N PHE A 536 28.69 -28.54 -24.81
CA PHE A 536 29.36 -29.73 -24.28
C PHE A 536 29.04 -29.96 -22.80
N LEU A 537 28.92 -28.88 -22.01
CA LEU A 537 28.53 -28.94 -20.59
C LEU A 537 27.07 -29.37 -20.41
N ASP A 538 26.17 -28.90 -21.28
CA ASP A 538 24.76 -29.29 -21.25
C ASP A 538 24.57 -30.76 -21.66
N LEU A 539 25.29 -31.22 -22.69
CA LEU A 539 25.38 -32.65 -23.05
C LEU A 539 26.00 -33.51 -21.92
N HIS A 540 26.96 -32.97 -21.16
CA HIS A 540 27.55 -33.67 -20.02
C HIS A 540 26.58 -33.77 -18.83
N ASN A 541 25.81 -32.72 -18.56
CA ASN A 541 24.78 -32.71 -17.52
C ASN A 541 23.61 -33.66 -17.86
N TRP A 542 23.20 -33.73 -19.13
CA TRP A 542 22.24 -34.72 -19.61
C TRP A 542 22.77 -36.17 -19.52
N ALA A 543 24.05 -36.40 -19.83
CA ALA A 543 24.69 -37.71 -19.68
C ALA A 543 24.85 -38.15 -18.22
N LEU A 544 25.15 -37.21 -17.30
CA LEU A 544 25.19 -37.45 -15.85
C LEU A 544 23.79 -37.72 -15.26
N GLY A 545 22.75 -37.05 -15.76
CA GLY A 545 21.36 -37.31 -15.39
C GLY A 545 20.89 -38.72 -15.79
N LEU A 546 21.26 -39.20 -16.98
CA LEU A 546 20.95 -40.57 -17.43
C LEU A 546 21.76 -41.64 -16.70
N ALA A 547 23.00 -41.35 -16.28
CA ALA A 547 23.82 -42.26 -15.49
C ALA A 547 23.31 -42.43 -14.05
N MET A 548 22.71 -41.39 -13.45
CA MET A 548 22.10 -41.50 -12.11
C MET A 548 20.78 -42.28 -12.11
N VAL A 549 20.01 -42.25 -13.20
CA VAL A 549 18.76 -43.03 -13.32
C VAL A 549 19.04 -44.53 -13.57
N ALA A 550 20.18 -44.88 -14.18
CA ALA A 550 20.55 -46.27 -14.46
C ALA A 550 21.22 -47.01 -13.27
N ALA A 551 21.59 -46.31 -12.18
CA ALA A 551 22.33 -46.89 -11.05
C ALA A 551 21.49 -47.26 -9.82
N HIS A 552 20.15 -47.17 -9.88
CA HIS A 552 19.26 -47.58 -8.80
C HIS A 552 18.59 -48.95 -9.09
N GLU A 553 19.35 -50.03 -8.87
CA GLU A 553 18.74 -51.34 -8.54
C GLU A 553 18.64 -51.50 -7.01
N PRO A 554 17.53 -52.05 -6.49
CA PRO A 554 17.22 -52.04 -5.07
C PRO A 554 17.96 -53.17 -4.34
N ARG A 555 18.78 -52.82 -3.33
CA ARG A 555 19.26 -53.80 -2.34
C ARG A 555 18.31 -53.89 -1.16
N CYS A 556 17.82 -55.10 -0.94
CA CYS A 556 16.93 -55.52 0.13
C CYS A 556 17.46 -55.28 1.55
N LEU A 557 16.51 -54.97 2.44
CA LEU A 557 16.60 -54.92 3.90
C LEU A 557 16.92 -56.29 4.54
N CYS A 558 17.73 -56.29 5.61
CA CYS A 558 17.43 -56.96 6.89
C CYS A 558 18.46 -56.64 8.02
N PRO A 559 18.10 -56.80 9.32
CA PRO A 559 18.64 -56.03 10.45
C PRO A 559 19.40 -56.84 11.52
N LEU A 560 20.22 -56.18 12.35
CA LEU A 560 20.79 -56.66 13.64
C LEU A 560 21.01 -55.41 14.54
N SER A 561 20.33 -55.18 15.66
CA SER A 561 20.37 -55.81 17.01
C SER A 561 21.69 -55.65 17.80
N SER A 562 21.65 -54.74 18.79
CA SER A 562 22.17 -54.80 20.19
C SER A 562 23.65 -55.12 20.54
N CYS A 563 24.10 -54.43 21.61
CA CYS A 563 25.30 -54.63 22.47
C CYS A 563 26.62 -54.11 21.86
N THR A 564 27.38 -53.21 22.48
CA THR A 564 27.71 -52.93 23.89
C THR A 564 27.89 -51.44 24.15
#